data_AF-A0A200J733-F1
#
_entry.id   AF-A0A200J733-F1
#
_cell.length_a   1.000
_cell.length_b   1.000
_cell.length_c   1.000
_cell.angle_alpha   90.00
_cell.angle_beta   90.00
_cell.angle_gamma   90.00
#
_symmetry.space_group_name_H-M   'P 1'
#
loop_
_entity.id
_entity.type
_entity.pdbx_description
1 polymer ?
#
loop_
_entity_poly.entity_id
_entity_poly.type
_entity_poly.pdbx_seq_one_letter_code
_entity_poly.pdbx_strand_id
1 'polypeptide(L)'
;MALFDFFKRETPKETIDLDKEATRIAAIYETYPEFPVMSADRDVDIWLQAIANGSVTIVPKEHMTRNEDGLLPGEVLLLDWVNEKDSTFTDFPDFFEMEFGIDPVEATNQLLFSDYLDILNEPSVLEFWSLTQLNDVLEENSLTSCSDKKQAIIKIKKEFSKDYITNMIDPGIYVLMEKGQKIVEKYADFIHEYLDTPPK
;
A
#
# COMPACT_ATOMS: atom_id res chain seq x y z
N MET A 1 -0.57 35.80 52.45
CA MET A 1 0.44 36.56 51.68
C MET A 1 1.73 35.76 51.76
N ALA A 2 2.42 35.33 50.70
CA ALA A 2 2.36 35.57 49.27
C ALA A 2 2.60 34.21 48.57
N LEU A 3 1.67 33.74 47.75
CA LEU A 3 1.78 33.73 46.29
C LEU A 3 3.12 33.16 45.82
N PHE A 4 3.12 31.85 45.59
CA PHE A 4 4.10 31.14 44.79
C PHE A 4 4.22 31.85 43.44
N ASP A 5 5.34 32.53 43.21
CA ASP A 5 5.80 32.87 41.86
C ASP A 5 6.19 31.57 41.16
N PHE A 6 5.13 30.90 40.71
CA PHE A 6 5.14 29.90 39.66
C PHE A 6 5.59 30.61 38.40
N PHE A 7 6.91 30.82 38.27
CA PHE A 7 7.52 31.21 37.02
C PHE A 7 7.07 30.16 36.00
N LYS A 8 6.04 30.52 35.23
CA LYS A 8 5.90 30.14 33.83
C LYS A 8 7.22 30.51 33.19
N ARG A 9 8.21 29.62 33.27
CA ARG A 9 9.16 29.50 32.19
C ARG A 9 8.31 28.97 31.05
N GLU A 10 7.71 29.89 30.30
CA GLU A 10 7.52 29.67 28.89
C GLU A 10 8.94 29.34 28.40
N THR A 11 9.24 28.04 28.32
CA THR A 11 10.37 27.59 27.52
C THR A 11 10.16 28.30 26.19
N PRO A 12 11.11 29.13 25.72
CA PRO A 12 10.95 29.71 24.41
C PRO A 12 10.70 28.53 23.49
N LYS A 13 9.54 28.49 22.83
CA LYS A 13 9.33 27.56 21.73
C LYS A 13 10.44 27.91 20.77
N GLU A 14 11.50 27.11 20.78
CA GLU A 14 12.62 27.26 19.87
C GLU A 14 11.98 27.25 18.50
N THR A 15 11.97 28.42 17.84
CA THR A 15 11.32 28.58 16.55
C THR A 15 12.11 27.70 15.60
N ILE A 16 11.53 26.55 15.25
CA ILE A 16 12.16 25.57 14.38
C ILE A 16 12.46 26.26 13.06
N ASP A 17 13.74 26.28 12.68
CA ASP A 17 14.20 26.79 11.39
C ASP A 17 13.98 25.70 10.34
N LEU A 18 12.87 25.80 9.61
CA LEU A 18 12.45 24.79 8.63
C LEU A 18 13.41 24.71 7.45
N ASP A 19 14.00 25.83 7.02
CA ASP A 19 14.95 25.85 5.91
C ASP A 19 16.23 25.07 6.28
N LYS A 20 16.69 25.23 7.52
CA LYS A 20 17.83 24.48 8.05
C LYS A 20 17.53 22.99 8.17
N GLU A 21 16.34 22.61 8.63
CA GLU A 21 15.93 21.20 8.71
C GLU A 21 15.79 20.57 7.33
N ALA A 22 15.19 21.27 6.36
CA ALA A 22 15.11 20.82 4.98
C ALA A 22 16.50 20.57 4.38
N THR A 23 17.45 21.49 4.58
CA THR A 23 18.83 21.34 4.12
C THR A 23 19.52 20.14 4.79
N ARG A 24 19.31 19.94 6.09
CA ARG A 24 19.85 18.79 6.82
C ARG A 24 19.33 17.46 6.25
N ILE A 25 18.03 17.37 5.99
CA ILE A 25 17.41 16.15 5.49
C ILE A 25 17.82 15.88 4.04
N ALA A 26 17.86 16.91 3.19
CA ALA A 26 18.35 16.79 1.83
C ALA A 26 19.79 16.23 1.78
N ALA A 27 20.69 16.76 2.62
CA ALA A 27 22.06 16.27 2.71
C ALA A 27 22.15 14.81 3.19
N ILE A 28 21.18 14.32 3.99
CA ILE A 28 21.10 12.91 4.38
C ILE A 28 20.66 12.06 3.18
N TYR A 29 19.58 12.43 2.50
CA TYR A 29 19.05 11.69 1.36
C TYR A 29 19.98 11.70 0.14
N GLU A 30 20.84 12.70 -0.02
CA GLU A 30 21.92 12.68 -1.02
C GLU A 30 22.92 11.52 -0.81
N THR A 31 22.99 10.94 0.40
CA THR A 31 23.84 9.78 0.68
C THR A 31 23.17 8.44 0.40
N TYR A 32 21.90 8.46 0.00
CA TYR A 32 21.12 7.25 -0.25
C TYR A 32 21.37 6.74 -1.67
N PRO A 33 21.22 5.43 -1.93
CA PRO A 33 21.29 4.90 -3.28
C PRO A 33 20.16 5.45 -4.16
N GLU A 34 18.96 5.61 -3.58
CA GLU A 34 17.78 6.15 -4.23
C GLU A 34 17.12 7.22 -3.35
N PHE A 35 16.56 8.24 -3.99
CA PHE A 35 15.92 9.35 -3.28
C PHE A 35 14.47 8.97 -2.94
N PRO A 36 14.03 9.11 -1.67
CA PRO A 36 12.64 8.87 -1.30
C PRO A 36 11.68 9.76 -2.08
N VAL A 37 10.57 9.21 -2.55
CA VAL A 37 9.49 9.99 -3.13
C VAL A 37 8.91 10.95 -2.08
N MET A 38 8.61 12.16 -2.54
CA MET A 38 7.88 13.18 -1.79
C MET A 38 6.68 13.55 -2.64
N SER A 39 5.47 13.18 -2.21
CA SER A 39 4.26 13.56 -2.94
C SER A 39 4.11 15.07 -2.98
N ALA A 40 3.55 15.58 -4.09
CA ALA A 40 3.30 17.01 -4.26
C ALA A 40 2.28 17.55 -3.25
N ASP A 41 1.42 16.67 -2.73
CA ASP A 41 0.37 16.99 -1.77
C ASP A 41 0.87 16.95 -0.31
N ARG A 42 2.12 16.52 -0.07
CA ARG A 42 2.72 16.48 1.27
C ARG A 42 2.90 17.90 1.82
N ASP A 43 2.34 18.16 3.00
CA ASP A 43 2.64 19.37 3.76
C ASP A 43 4.06 19.29 4.35
N VAL A 44 5.01 19.84 3.59
CA VAL A 44 6.44 19.82 3.92
C VAL A 44 6.72 20.53 5.24
N ASP A 45 6.03 21.63 5.54
CA ASP A 45 6.26 22.40 6.76
C ASP A 45 5.83 21.61 7.99
N ILE A 46 4.66 20.97 7.95
CA ILE A 46 4.18 20.09 9.03
C ILE A 46 5.13 18.90 9.20
N TRP A 47 5.55 18.27 8.09
CA TRP A 47 6.46 17.13 8.11
C TRP A 47 7.83 17.49 8.70
N LEU A 48 8.42 18.63 8.31
CA LEU A 48 9.69 19.13 8.86
C LEU A 48 9.57 19.44 10.36
N GLN A 49 8.46 20.04 10.79
CA GLN A 49 8.18 20.27 12.21
C GLN A 49 8.07 18.95 12.98
N ALA A 50 7.40 17.95 12.40
CA ALA A 50 7.23 16.62 12.98
C ALA A 50 8.56 15.85 13.09
N ILE A 51 9.49 16.06 12.16
CA ILE A 51 10.85 15.52 12.28
C ILE A 51 11.64 16.25 13.35
N ALA A 52 11.60 17.58 13.34
CA ALA A 52 12.35 18.40 14.29
C ALA A 52 11.91 18.17 15.74
N ASN A 53 10.61 17.91 15.96
CA ASN A 53 10.07 17.59 17.29
C ASN A 53 10.21 16.10 17.66
N GLY A 54 10.72 15.26 16.76
CA GLY A 54 10.94 13.83 16.97
C GLY A 54 9.68 12.96 16.96
N SER A 55 8.55 13.47 16.47
CA SER A 55 7.31 12.68 16.34
C SER A 55 7.28 11.79 15.09
N VAL A 56 8.04 12.16 14.06
CA VAL A 56 8.20 11.40 12.82
C VAL A 56 9.69 11.26 12.53
N THR A 57 10.07 10.14 11.92
CA THR A 57 11.43 9.86 11.46
C THR A 57 11.54 10.02 9.96
N ILE A 58 12.74 10.37 9.48
CA ILE A 58 13.03 10.33 8.05
C ILE A 58 12.99 8.90 7.52
N VAL A 59 12.79 8.75 6.21
CA VAL A 59 12.82 7.45 5.54
C VAL A 59 14.20 6.81 5.79
N PRO A 60 14.28 5.58 6.34
CA PRO A 60 15.54 4.89 6.56
C PRO A 60 16.29 4.62 5.25
N LYS A 61 17.62 4.63 5.29
CA LYS A 61 18.46 4.34 4.11
C LYS A 61 18.25 2.92 3.59
N GLU A 62 17.99 2.01 4.51
CA GLU A 62 17.73 0.60 4.26
C GLU A 62 16.49 0.40 3.38
N HIS A 63 15.48 1.26 3.53
CA HIS A 63 14.26 1.23 2.71
C HIS A 63 14.47 1.80 1.30
N MET A 64 15.54 2.56 1.09
CA MET A 64 15.96 3.09 -0.20
C MET A 64 17.13 2.31 -0.81
N THR A 65 17.34 1.07 -0.38
CA THR A 65 18.37 0.18 -0.90
C THR A 65 17.71 -1.04 -1.51
N ARG A 66 17.89 -1.24 -2.82
CA ARG A 66 17.36 -2.42 -3.53
C ARG A 66 17.98 -3.71 -2.99
N ASN A 67 17.15 -4.73 -2.90
CA ASN A 67 17.55 -6.10 -2.56
C ASN A 67 18.26 -6.77 -3.76
N GLU A 68 18.67 -8.03 -3.58
CA GLU A 68 19.35 -8.80 -4.62
C GLU A 68 18.49 -9.09 -5.86
N ASP A 69 17.16 -9.02 -5.74
CA ASP A 69 16.21 -9.13 -6.86
C ASP A 69 15.92 -7.78 -7.53
N GLY A 70 16.58 -6.71 -7.07
CA GLY A 70 16.45 -5.36 -7.62
C GLY A 70 15.19 -4.63 -7.16
N LEU A 71 14.55 -5.04 -6.08
CA LEU A 71 13.34 -4.40 -5.52
C LEU A 71 13.65 -3.64 -4.22
N LEU A 72 13.01 -2.49 -4.03
CA LEU A 72 12.99 -1.81 -2.74
C LEU A 72 12.12 -2.59 -1.74
N PRO A 73 12.41 -2.53 -0.43
CA PRO A 73 11.56 -3.15 0.60
C PRO A 73 10.08 -2.73 0.50
N GLY A 74 9.81 -1.48 0.16
CA GLY A 74 8.44 -1.00 -0.07
C GLY A 74 7.75 -1.69 -1.26
N GLU A 75 8.48 -1.95 -2.35
CA GLU A 75 7.96 -2.66 -3.54
C GLU A 75 7.66 -4.13 -3.23
N VAL A 76 8.45 -4.75 -2.35
CA VAL A 76 8.21 -6.13 -1.87
C VAL A 76 6.92 -6.20 -1.05
N LEU A 77 6.71 -5.26 -0.13
CA LEU A 77 5.45 -5.17 0.62
C LEU A 77 4.26 -4.90 -0.30
N LEU A 78 4.46 -4.01 -1.28
CA LEU A 78 3.43 -3.63 -2.22
C LEU A 78 2.90 -4.83 -3.01
N LEU A 79 3.77 -5.78 -3.39
CA LEU A 79 3.37 -7.00 -4.11
C LEU A 79 2.32 -7.83 -3.36
N ASP A 80 2.57 -8.13 -2.08
CA ASP A 80 1.58 -8.87 -1.27
C ASP A 80 0.36 -8.01 -0.98
N TRP A 81 0.59 -6.71 -0.73
CA TRP A 81 -0.48 -5.79 -0.38
C TRP A 81 -1.50 -5.59 -1.50
N VAL A 82 -1.08 -5.44 -2.76
CA VAL A 82 -2.00 -5.24 -3.90
C VAL A 82 -2.64 -6.52 -4.39
N ASN A 83 -2.07 -7.69 -4.07
CA ASN A 83 -2.58 -8.96 -4.55
C ASN A 83 -4.05 -9.15 -4.16
N GLU A 84 -4.88 -9.57 -5.12
CA GLU A 84 -6.33 -9.76 -5.00
C GLU A 84 -7.14 -8.47 -4.77
N LYS A 85 -6.52 -7.28 -4.80
CA LYS A 85 -7.22 -6.00 -4.76
C LYS A 85 -7.70 -5.58 -6.15
N ASP A 86 -8.73 -4.73 -6.14
CA ASP A 86 -9.24 -4.08 -7.35
C ASP A 86 -8.14 -3.26 -8.04
N SER A 87 -8.03 -3.38 -9.36
CA SER A 87 -7.01 -2.68 -10.14
C SER A 87 -7.24 -1.17 -10.26
N THR A 88 -8.44 -0.69 -9.94
CA THR A 88 -8.77 0.75 -9.84
C THR A 88 -8.39 1.37 -8.50
N PHE A 89 -7.91 0.57 -7.56
CA PHE A 89 -7.64 1.04 -6.22
C PHE A 89 -6.49 2.07 -6.21
N THR A 90 -6.77 3.27 -5.73
CA THR A 90 -5.80 4.38 -5.64
C THR A 90 -5.47 4.81 -4.21
N ASP A 91 -6.20 4.31 -3.21
CA ASP A 91 -6.16 4.83 -1.83
C ASP A 91 -5.15 4.06 -0.95
N PHE A 92 -3.86 4.21 -1.26
CA PHE A 92 -2.82 3.46 -0.57
C PHE A 92 -2.56 3.96 0.87
N PRO A 93 -2.14 3.08 1.79
CA PRO A 93 -1.68 3.48 3.11
C PRO A 93 -0.50 4.45 3.06
N ASP A 94 -0.53 5.49 3.90
CA ASP A 94 0.50 6.53 3.97
C ASP A 94 1.90 5.99 4.27
N PHE A 95 2.02 4.82 4.91
CA PHE A 95 3.33 4.24 5.26
C PHE A 95 4.18 3.92 4.03
N PHE A 96 3.59 3.66 2.85
CA PHE A 96 4.36 3.43 1.62
C PHE A 96 5.21 4.65 1.27
N GLU A 97 4.66 5.85 1.42
CA GLU A 97 5.36 7.10 1.14
C GLU A 97 6.19 7.57 2.35
N MET A 98 5.63 7.44 3.55
CA MET A 98 6.20 8.02 4.78
C MET A 98 7.33 7.18 5.37
N GLU A 99 7.24 5.85 5.28
CA GLU A 99 8.23 4.93 5.84
C GLU A 99 9.10 4.29 4.77
N PHE A 100 8.55 3.95 3.61
CA PHE A 100 9.30 3.31 2.52
C PHE A 100 9.74 4.25 1.41
N GLY A 101 9.25 5.50 1.38
CA GLY A 101 9.67 6.48 0.40
C GLY A 101 9.34 6.11 -1.04
N ILE A 102 8.29 5.31 -1.26
CA ILE A 102 7.84 4.95 -2.61
C ILE A 102 6.50 5.59 -2.94
N ASP A 103 6.27 5.88 -4.22
CA ASP A 103 4.93 6.12 -4.74
C ASP A 103 4.30 4.75 -5.04
N PRO A 104 3.26 4.33 -4.30
CA PRO A 104 2.67 3.01 -4.50
C PRO A 104 1.94 2.89 -5.84
N VAL A 105 1.44 3.98 -6.43
CA VAL A 105 0.81 3.95 -7.77
C VAL A 105 1.88 3.76 -8.84
N GLU A 106 2.96 4.55 -8.80
CA GLU A 106 4.06 4.41 -9.76
C GLU A 106 4.73 3.03 -9.63
N ALA A 107 5.02 2.60 -8.40
CA ALA A 107 5.61 1.30 -8.13
C ALA A 107 4.72 0.15 -8.62
N THR A 108 3.40 0.20 -8.41
CA THR A 108 2.47 -0.81 -8.95
C THR A 108 2.56 -0.89 -10.48
N ASN A 109 2.61 0.25 -11.17
CA ASN A 109 2.76 0.28 -12.62
C ASN A 109 4.09 -0.31 -13.09
N GLN A 110 5.19 -0.06 -12.37
CA GLN A 110 6.48 -0.66 -12.68
C GLN A 110 6.49 -2.18 -12.44
N LEU A 111 5.81 -2.66 -11.40
CA LEU A 111 5.66 -4.07 -11.10
C LEU A 111 4.82 -4.81 -12.15
N LEU A 112 3.77 -4.18 -12.69
CA LEU A 112 3.03 -4.67 -13.85
C LEU A 112 3.94 -4.75 -15.09
N PHE A 113 4.67 -3.67 -15.40
CA PHE A 113 5.56 -3.63 -16.56
C PHE A 113 6.70 -4.67 -16.48
N SER A 114 7.09 -5.05 -15.27
CA SER A 114 8.22 -5.96 -15.02
C SER A 114 7.80 -7.42 -14.78
N ASP A 115 6.56 -7.78 -15.13
CA ASP A 115 5.96 -9.12 -15.01
C ASP A 115 5.94 -9.66 -13.57
N TYR A 116 5.90 -8.80 -12.55
CA TYR A 116 5.66 -9.23 -11.17
C TYR A 116 4.17 -9.33 -10.84
N LEU A 117 3.36 -8.46 -11.45
CA LEU A 117 1.90 -8.42 -11.34
C LEU A 117 1.26 -8.55 -12.73
N ASP A 118 0.01 -8.98 -12.74
CA ASP A 118 -0.88 -8.88 -13.91
C ASP A 118 -2.28 -8.45 -13.44
N ILE A 119 -3.14 -8.05 -14.38
CA ILE A 119 -4.54 -7.73 -14.12
C ILE A 119 -5.41 -8.86 -14.63
N LEU A 120 -6.05 -9.58 -13.70
CA LEU A 120 -7.00 -10.63 -14.02
C LEU A 120 -8.39 -10.02 -14.27
N ASN A 121 -8.85 -10.08 -15.52
CA ASN A 121 -10.16 -9.61 -15.96
C ASN A 121 -10.94 -10.72 -16.70
N GLU A 122 -11.06 -11.87 -16.03
CA GLU A 122 -11.74 -13.06 -16.56
C GLU A 122 -12.67 -13.65 -15.48
N PRO A 123 -13.68 -14.47 -15.82
CA PRO A 123 -14.62 -15.04 -14.84
C PRO A 123 -14.01 -15.90 -13.72
N SER A 124 -12.70 -16.19 -13.78
CA SER A 124 -11.94 -16.77 -12.66
C SER A 124 -11.81 -15.81 -11.47
N VAL A 125 -11.98 -14.50 -11.65
CA VAL A 125 -11.97 -13.50 -10.55
C VAL A 125 -12.98 -13.83 -9.45
N LEU A 126 -14.11 -14.47 -9.82
CA LEU A 126 -15.13 -14.92 -8.88
C LEU A 126 -14.58 -15.88 -7.79
N GLU A 127 -13.44 -16.52 -8.04
CA GLU A 127 -12.77 -17.39 -7.06
C GLU A 127 -12.13 -16.61 -5.91
N PHE A 128 -11.87 -15.31 -6.07
CA PHE A 128 -11.30 -14.43 -5.04
C PHE A 128 -12.39 -13.74 -4.20
N TRP A 129 -13.63 -13.65 -4.70
CA TRP A 129 -14.73 -13.01 -4.00
C TRP A 129 -15.23 -13.79 -2.78
N SER A 130 -15.69 -13.08 -1.76
CA SER A 130 -16.38 -13.66 -0.61
C SER A 130 -17.76 -14.21 -1.01
N LEU A 131 -18.30 -15.12 -0.20
CA LEU A 131 -19.67 -15.61 -0.40
C LEU A 131 -20.70 -14.47 -0.37
N THR A 132 -20.49 -13.46 0.47
CA THR A 132 -21.34 -12.28 0.56
C THR A 132 -21.38 -11.53 -0.77
N GLN A 133 -20.23 -11.16 -1.32
CA GLN A 133 -20.14 -10.47 -2.62
C GLN A 133 -20.81 -11.27 -3.75
N LEU A 134 -20.62 -12.59 -3.76
CA LEU A 134 -21.26 -13.45 -4.75
C LEU A 134 -22.79 -13.49 -4.59
N ASN A 135 -23.28 -13.49 -3.34
CA ASN A 135 -24.72 -13.45 -3.06
C ASN A 135 -25.33 -12.09 -3.35
N ASP A 136 -24.61 -10.99 -3.12
CA ASP A 136 -25.06 -9.64 -3.46
C ASP A 136 -25.36 -9.54 -4.95
N VAL A 137 -24.47 -10.04 -5.82
CA VAL A 137 -24.68 -10.08 -7.27
C VAL A 137 -25.89 -10.95 -7.65
N LEU A 138 -26.10 -12.08 -6.98
CA LEU A 138 -27.28 -12.92 -7.22
C LEU A 138 -28.57 -12.15 -6.85
N GLU A 139 -28.59 -11.52 -5.68
CA GLU A 139 -29.77 -10.83 -5.15
C GLU A 139 -30.13 -9.56 -5.94
N GLU A 140 -29.12 -8.77 -6.36
CA GLU A 140 -29.29 -7.62 -7.26
C GLU A 140 -29.94 -8.00 -8.60
N ASN A 141 -29.71 -9.23 -9.06
CA ASN A 141 -30.30 -9.80 -10.26
C ASN A 141 -31.55 -10.66 -9.98
N SER A 142 -32.16 -10.52 -8.79
CA SER A 142 -33.37 -11.24 -8.37
C SER A 142 -33.24 -12.77 -8.35
N LEU A 143 -32.02 -13.29 -8.17
CA LEU A 143 -31.73 -14.71 -7.99
C LEU A 143 -31.62 -15.05 -6.50
N THR A 144 -31.94 -16.30 -6.15
CA THR A 144 -31.78 -16.78 -4.77
C THR A 144 -30.30 -16.88 -4.36
N SER A 145 -29.97 -16.44 -3.16
CA SER A 145 -28.64 -16.60 -2.57
C SER A 145 -28.29 -18.06 -2.30
N CYS A 146 -26.99 -18.33 -2.20
CA CYS A 146 -26.42 -19.64 -1.94
C CYS A 146 -25.77 -19.68 -0.55
N SER A 147 -25.76 -20.84 0.09
CA SER A 147 -25.04 -21.06 1.35
C SER A 147 -23.59 -21.51 1.16
N ASP A 148 -23.18 -21.80 -0.07
CA ASP A 148 -21.84 -22.28 -0.42
C ASP A 148 -21.24 -21.48 -1.59
N LYS A 149 -19.97 -21.10 -1.47
CA LYS A 149 -19.25 -20.28 -2.45
C LYS A 149 -19.14 -20.97 -3.81
N LYS A 150 -18.85 -22.27 -3.86
CA LYS A 150 -18.73 -23.00 -5.13
C LYS A 150 -20.07 -23.05 -5.85
N GLN A 151 -21.17 -23.25 -5.12
CA GLN A 151 -22.52 -23.20 -5.67
C GLN A 151 -22.86 -21.81 -6.23
N ALA A 152 -22.53 -20.74 -5.50
CA ALA A 152 -22.72 -19.37 -5.96
C ALA A 152 -21.98 -19.10 -7.27
N ILE A 153 -20.68 -19.47 -7.35
CA ILE A 153 -19.86 -19.30 -8.56
C ILE A 153 -20.45 -20.09 -9.74
N ILE A 154 -20.82 -21.36 -9.55
CA ILE A 154 -21.44 -22.18 -10.59
C ILE A 154 -22.73 -21.54 -11.10
N LYS A 155 -23.55 -21.00 -10.19
CA LYS A 155 -24.80 -20.34 -10.53
C LYS A 155 -24.56 -19.07 -11.33
N ILE A 156 -23.67 -18.20 -10.89
CA ILE A 156 -23.29 -16.96 -11.60
C ILE A 156 -22.79 -17.30 -13.01
N LYS A 157 -21.85 -18.25 -13.14
CA LYS A 157 -21.31 -18.69 -14.46
C LYS A 157 -22.34 -19.34 -15.38
N LYS A 158 -23.47 -19.83 -14.83
CA LYS A 158 -24.55 -20.46 -15.59
C LYS A 158 -25.60 -19.44 -16.04
N GLU A 159 -25.97 -18.51 -15.16
CA GLU A 159 -27.04 -17.54 -15.40
C GLU A 159 -26.56 -16.32 -16.20
N PHE A 160 -25.27 -15.93 -16.06
CA PHE A 160 -24.71 -14.77 -16.74
C PHE A 160 -23.76 -15.14 -17.87
N SER A 161 -23.72 -14.31 -18.92
CA SER A 161 -22.75 -14.45 -20.01
C SER A 161 -21.34 -14.10 -19.54
N LYS A 162 -20.33 -14.58 -20.27
CA LYS A 162 -18.93 -14.20 -20.03
C LYS A 162 -18.77 -12.68 -20.04
N ASP A 163 -19.31 -12.01 -21.06
CA ASP A 163 -19.21 -10.56 -21.21
C ASP A 163 -19.86 -9.79 -20.05
N TYR A 164 -20.98 -10.29 -19.51
CA TYR A 164 -21.61 -9.68 -18.33
C TYR A 164 -20.68 -9.76 -17.11
N ILE A 165 -20.07 -10.93 -16.89
CA ILE A 165 -19.15 -11.13 -15.76
C ILE A 165 -17.90 -10.27 -15.94
N THR A 166 -17.32 -10.22 -17.14
CA THR A 166 -16.16 -9.38 -17.46
C THR A 166 -16.46 -7.90 -17.23
N ASN A 167 -17.62 -7.40 -17.68
CA ASN A 167 -18.00 -6.00 -17.45
C ASN A 167 -18.20 -5.66 -15.97
N MET A 168 -18.61 -6.63 -15.16
CA MET A 168 -18.81 -6.45 -13.72
C MET A 168 -17.48 -6.34 -12.96
N ILE A 169 -16.41 -6.93 -13.49
CA ILE A 169 -15.09 -6.96 -12.87
C ILE A 169 -14.10 -6.02 -13.56
N ASP A 170 -14.49 -5.27 -14.59
CA ASP A 170 -13.63 -4.36 -15.35
C ASP A 170 -13.18 -3.19 -14.46
N PRO A 171 -11.86 -2.90 -14.35
CA PRO A 171 -10.74 -3.39 -15.16
C PRO A 171 -10.09 -4.70 -14.72
N GLY A 172 -10.41 -5.21 -13.53
CA GLY A 172 -9.94 -6.49 -13.00
C GLY A 172 -9.39 -6.37 -11.60
N ILE A 173 -8.74 -7.43 -11.13
CA ILE A 173 -7.97 -7.44 -9.88
C ILE A 173 -6.49 -7.64 -10.17
N TYR A 174 -5.62 -7.13 -9.30
CA TYR A 174 -4.21 -7.47 -9.36
C TYR A 174 -3.99 -8.92 -8.91
N VAL A 175 -3.13 -9.63 -9.65
CA VAL A 175 -2.70 -10.98 -9.31
C VAL A 175 -1.19 -11.10 -9.44
N LEU A 176 -0.58 -11.89 -8.55
CA LEU A 176 0.83 -12.20 -8.64
C LEU A 176 1.12 -13.11 -9.83
N MET A 177 2.11 -12.72 -10.63
CA MET A 177 2.73 -13.59 -11.62
C MET A 177 3.72 -14.55 -10.95
N GLU A 178 4.20 -15.59 -11.65
CA GLU A 178 5.17 -16.55 -11.09
C GLU A 178 6.39 -15.84 -10.48
N LYS A 179 6.83 -14.75 -11.12
CA LYS A 179 7.93 -13.91 -10.64
C LYS A 179 7.59 -13.19 -9.34
N GLY A 180 6.41 -12.56 -9.26
CA GLY A 180 5.91 -11.89 -8.05
C GLY A 180 5.71 -12.87 -6.90
N GLN A 181 5.14 -14.04 -7.19
CA GLN A 181 4.92 -15.09 -6.20
C GLN A 181 6.24 -15.54 -5.55
N LYS A 182 7.31 -15.73 -6.34
CA LYS A 182 8.64 -16.08 -5.80
C LYS A 182 9.19 -15.00 -4.87
N ILE A 183 8.96 -13.72 -5.16
CA ILE A 183 9.39 -12.62 -4.29
C ILE A 183 8.61 -12.65 -2.98
N VAL A 184 7.28 -12.74 -3.04
CA VAL A 184 6.43 -12.78 -1.85
C VAL A 184 6.79 -13.98 -0.96
N GLU A 185 7.01 -15.16 -1.55
CA GLU A 185 7.44 -16.35 -0.81
C GLU A 185 8.84 -16.18 -0.19
N LYS A 186 9.79 -15.61 -0.93
CA LYS A 186 11.16 -15.40 -0.46
C LYS A 186 11.26 -14.40 0.69
N TYR A 187 10.41 -13.38 0.69
CA TYR A 187 10.40 -12.31 1.70
C TYR A 187 9.21 -12.39 2.66
N ALA A 188 8.56 -13.55 2.76
CA ALA A 188 7.36 -13.76 3.57
C ALA A 188 7.55 -13.31 5.03
N ASP A 189 8.68 -13.66 5.66
CA ASP A 189 8.96 -13.28 7.06
C ASP A 189 8.91 -11.75 7.26
N PHE A 190 9.52 -10.98 6.35
CA PHE A 190 9.51 -9.51 6.38
C PHE A 190 8.10 -8.94 6.16
N ILE A 191 7.36 -9.51 5.21
CA ILE A 191 5.98 -9.09 4.90
C ILE A 191 5.07 -9.34 6.11
N HIS A 192 5.15 -10.53 6.70
CA HIS A 192 4.35 -10.92 7.86
C HIS A 192 4.69 -10.10 9.11
N GLU A 193 5.97 -9.83 9.35
CA GLU A 193 6.41 -8.99 10.47
C GLU A 193 5.87 -7.56 10.34
N TYR A 194 5.82 -6.99 9.13
CA TYR A 194 5.41 -5.61 8.92
C TYR A 194 3.88 -5.45 8.82
N LEU A 195 3.19 -6.31 8.06
CA LEU A 195 1.75 -6.20 7.83
C LEU A 195 0.90 -6.88 8.93
N ASP A 196 1.52 -7.49 9.93
CA ASP A 196 0.86 -8.29 10.97
C ASP A 196 -0.07 -9.37 10.38
N THR A 197 0.35 -9.95 9.24
CA THR A 197 -0.38 -11.03 8.57
C THR A 197 0.13 -12.39 9.07
N PRO A 198 -0.74 -13.38 9.31
CA PRO A 198 -0.29 -14.70 9.74
C PRO A 198 0.54 -15.38 8.65
N PRO A 199 1.62 -16.11 9.00
CA PRO A 199 2.38 -16.89 8.04
C PRO A 199 1.49 -17.94 7.39
N LYS A 200 1.47 -17.97 6.05
CA LYS A 200 0.69 -18.94 5.26
C LYS A 200 1.30 -20.34 5.28
#